data_AF-W1YT78-F1
#
_entry.id   AF-W1YT78-F1
#
_cell.length_a   1.000
_cell.length_b   1.000
_cell.length_c   1.000
_cell.angle_alpha   90.00
_cell.angle_beta   90.00
_cell.angle_gamma   90.00
#
_symmetry.space_group_name_H-M   'P 1'
#
loop_
_entity.id
_entity.type
_entity.pdbx_description
1 polymer ?
#
loop_
_entity_poly.entity_id
_entity_poly.type
_entity_poly.pdbx_seq_one_letter_code
_entity_poly.pdbx_strand_id
1 'polypeptide(L)'
;FICISISIFICGHLAVNGQMSIGEFVTINSFIMLIVGPLIGFGGLISIVQKGLASLDRITDFLRLPIESIDDSTEVLPLEDINIRCLDFNYENSKGHALSQVSTTIRKGSFI
;
A
#
# COMPACT_ATOMS: atom_id res chain seq x y z
N PHE A 1 -18.05 24.72 9.56
CA PHE A 1 -19.46 25.19 9.67
C PHE A 1 -19.73 25.92 10.97
N ILE A 2 -19.57 25.30 12.15
CA ILE A 2 -19.79 25.95 13.46
C ILE A 2 -19.02 27.27 13.60
N CYS A 3 -17.74 27.29 13.21
CA CYS A 3 -16.91 28.50 13.25
C CYS A 3 -17.47 29.65 12.39
N ILE A 4 -17.98 29.36 11.19
CA ILE A 4 -18.58 30.37 10.30
C ILE A 4 -19.89 30.89 10.91
N SER A 5 -20.71 30.02 11.48
CA SER A 5 -21.96 30.43 12.15
C SER A 5 -21.70 31.37 13.34
N ILE A 6 -20.67 31.08 14.15
CA ILE A 6 -20.26 31.95 15.26
C ILE A 6 -19.71 33.29 14.73
N SER A 7 -18.86 33.25 13.69
CA SER A 7 -18.33 34.45 13.05
C SER A 7 -19.43 35.35 12.53
N ILE A 8 -20.39 34.81 11.78
CA ILE A 8 -21.53 35.57 11.25
C ILE A 8 -22.37 36.18 12.38
N PHE A 9 -22.60 35.43 13.46
CA PHE A 9 -23.38 35.93 14.60
C PHE A 9 -22.69 37.13 15.28
N ILE A 10 -21.41 37.00 15.61
CA ILE A 10 -20.65 38.05 16.32
C ILE A 10 -20.40 39.26 15.41
N CYS A 11 -19.84 39.03 14.23
CA CYS A 11 -19.52 40.11 13.29
C CYS A 11 -20.81 40.79 12.77
N GLY A 12 -21.89 40.03 12.60
CA GLY A 12 -23.19 40.58 12.23
C GLY A 12 -23.74 41.50 13.32
N HIS A 13 -23.63 41.10 14.59
CA HIS A 13 -24.05 41.95 15.71
C HIS A 13 -23.22 43.24 15.79
N LEU A 14 -21.90 43.15 15.63
CA LEU A 14 -21.00 44.31 15.64
C LEU A 14 -21.24 45.27 14.46
N ALA A 15 -21.56 44.72 13.28
CA ALA A 15 -21.89 45.52 12.10
C ALA A 15 -23.22 46.27 12.28
N VAL A 16 -24.25 45.62 12.83
CA VAL A 16 -25.55 46.27 13.11
C VAL A 16 -25.42 47.37 14.17
N ASN A 17 -24.57 47.18 15.16
CA ASN A 17 -24.30 48.19 16.19
C ASN A 17 -23.37 49.33 15.72
N GLY A 18 -22.96 49.33 14.45
CA GLY A 18 -22.07 50.37 13.88
C GLY A 18 -20.63 50.33 14.41
N GLN A 19 -20.24 49.25 15.11
CA GLN A 19 -18.89 49.08 15.66
C GLN A 19 -17.91 48.46 14.66
N MET A 20 -18.39 48.08 13.48
CA MET A 20 -17.64 47.36 12.46
C MET A 20 -18.19 47.71 11.07
N SER A 21 -17.30 47.89 10.09
CA SER A 21 -17.67 48.17 8.71
C SER A 21 -18.07 46.90 7.95
N ILE A 22 -18.84 47.08 6.88
CA ILE A 22 -19.23 46.00 5.97
C ILE A 22 -17.98 45.36 5.33
N GLY A 23 -16.94 46.16 5.05
CA GLY A 23 -15.67 45.66 4.50
C GLY A 23 -14.96 44.72 5.46
N GLU A 24 -14.88 45.08 6.74
CA GLU A 24 -14.29 44.21 7.78
C GLU A 24 -15.09 42.91 7.93
N PHE A 25 -16.43 42.98 7.83
CA PHE A 25 -17.30 41.81 7.94
C PHE A 25 -17.04 40.79 6.83
N VAL A 26 -16.99 41.25 5.58
CA VAL A 26 -16.73 40.39 4.43
C VAL A 26 -15.31 39.85 4.47
N THR A 27 -14.33 40.67 4.88
CA THR A 27 -12.92 40.29 4.94
C THR A 27 -12.68 39.13 5.91
N ILE A 28 -13.20 39.21 7.14
CA ILE A 28 -13.03 38.16 8.14
C ILE A 28 -13.64 36.83 7.65
N ASN A 29 -14.88 36.87 7.18
CA ASN A 29 -15.55 35.65 6.70
C ASN A 29 -14.86 35.05 5.48
N SER A 30 -14.32 35.89 4.59
CA SER A 30 -13.54 35.44 3.43
C SER A 30 -12.25 34.74 3.83
N PHE A 31 -11.51 35.27 4.82
CA PHE A 31 -10.31 34.61 5.33
C PHE A 31 -10.60 33.28 6.02
N ILE A 32 -11.69 33.18 6.78
CA ILE A 32 -12.12 31.91 7.37
C ILE A 32 -12.37 30.88 6.26
N MET A 33 -13.07 31.28 5.19
CA MET A 33 -13.35 30.39 4.08
C MET A 33 -12.08 29.93 3.34
N LEU A 34 -11.07 30.80 3.23
CA LEU A 34 -9.76 30.45 2.69
C LEU A 34 -9.00 29.44 3.56
N ILE A 35 -9.14 29.50 4.89
CA ILE A 35 -8.44 28.59 5.82
C ILE A 35 -9.13 27.22 5.92
N VAL A 36 -10.46 27.18 5.80
CA VAL A 36 -11.23 25.92 5.91
C VAL A 36 -10.78 24.88 4.88
N GLY A 37 -10.51 25.31 3.63
CA GLY A 37 -10.04 24.40 2.57
C GLY A 37 -8.74 23.66 2.92
N PRO A 38 -7.63 24.38 3.18
CA PRO A 38 -6.37 23.81 3.64
C PRO A 38 -6.51 22.92 4.88
N LEU A 39 -7.35 23.31 5.85
CA LEU A 39 -7.55 22.54 7.07
C LEU A 39 -8.19 21.16 6.79
N ILE A 40 -9.16 21.10 5.89
CA ILE A 40 -9.79 19.86 5.43
C ILE A 40 -8.76 19.01 4.66
N GLY A 41 -8.00 19.65 3.75
CA GLY A 41 -6.94 18.98 2.99
C GLY A 41 -5.88 18.35 3.88
N PHE A 42 -5.52 19.02 4.97
CA PHE A 42 -4.54 18.54 5.94
C PHE A 42 -4.95 17.22 6.60
N GLY A 43 -6.24 17.02 6.86
CA GLY A 43 -6.77 15.72 7.33
C GLY A 43 -6.53 14.60 6.32
N GLY A 44 -6.64 14.89 5.02
CA GLY A 44 -6.36 13.95 3.94
C GLY A 44 -4.87 13.60 3.81
N LEU A 45 -3.97 14.55 4.07
CA LEU A 45 -2.52 14.33 4.03
C LEU A 45 -2.07 13.22 4.98
N ILE A 46 -2.64 13.15 6.19
CA ILE A 46 -2.33 12.09 7.15
C ILE A 46 -2.64 10.72 6.55
N SER A 47 -3.78 10.57 5.88
CA SER A 47 -4.15 9.30 5.24
C SER A 47 -3.21 8.92 4.10
N ILE A 48 -2.78 9.90 3.30
CA ILE A 48 -1.80 9.68 2.23
C ILE A 48 -0.47 9.20 2.81
N VAL A 49 0.02 9.85 3.87
CA VAL A 49 1.27 9.46 4.53
C VAL A 49 1.17 8.05 5.11
N GLN A 50 0.09 7.72 5.81
CA GLN A 50 -0.13 6.38 6.36
C GLN A 50 -0.12 5.29 5.28
N LYS A 51 -0.81 5.51 4.16
CA LYS A 51 -0.79 4.58 3.02
C LYS A 51 0.60 4.48 2.38
N GLY A 52 1.31 5.60 2.30
CA GLY A 52 2.70 5.65 1.81
C GLY A 52 3.63 4.78 2.64
N LEU A 53 3.57 4.91 3.97
CA LEU A 53 4.36 4.08 4.90
C LEU A 53 4.01 2.59 4.76
N ALA A 54 2.72 2.24 4.72
CA ALA A 54 2.29 0.85 4.55
C ALA A 54 2.70 0.24 3.19
N SER A 55 2.86 1.06 2.15
CA SER A 55 3.40 0.62 0.87
C SER A 55 4.91 0.43 0.92
N LEU A 56 5.62 1.31 1.64
CA LEU A 56 7.06 1.23 1.83
C LEU A 56 7.45 -0.02 2.61
N ASP A 57 6.70 -0.34 3.67
CA ASP A 57 6.91 -1.54 4.47
C ASP A 57 6.84 -2.80 3.60
N ARG A 58 5.79 -2.91 2.76
CA ARG A 58 5.64 -4.04 1.81
C ARG A 58 6.79 -4.17 0.82
N ILE A 59 7.26 -3.05 0.26
CA ILE A 59 8.41 -3.04 -0.66
C ILE A 59 9.66 -3.51 0.08
N THR A 60 9.86 -3.02 1.30
CA THR A 60 11.02 -3.39 2.13
C THR A 60 10.99 -4.88 2.48
N ASP A 61 9.83 -5.42 2.83
CA ASP A 61 9.65 -6.85 3.11
C ASP A 61 9.94 -7.70 1.87
N PHE A 62 9.46 -7.28 0.69
CA PHE A 62 9.76 -7.96 -0.57
C PHE A 62 11.25 -7.96 -0.91
N LEU A 63 11.93 -6.82 -0.75
CA LEU A 63 13.37 -6.71 -1.01
C LEU A 63 14.23 -7.49 -0.01
N ARG A 64 13.68 -7.84 1.15
CA ARG A 64 14.33 -8.68 2.17
C ARG A 64 14.14 -10.17 1.94
N LEU A 65 13.31 -10.58 0.98
CA LEU A 65 13.16 -12.00 0.66
C LEU A 65 14.52 -12.58 0.26
N PRO A 66 14.88 -13.76 0.78
CA PRO A 66 16.13 -14.41 0.40
C PRO A 66 16.11 -14.70 -1.10
N ILE A 67 17.24 -14.45 -1.75
CA ILE A 67 17.43 -14.87 -3.15
C ILE A 67 17.55 -16.39 -3.15
N GLU A 68 16.90 -17.03 -4.12
CA GLU A 68 17.01 -18.48 -4.30
C GLU A 68 18.49 -18.84 -4.54
N SER A 69 19.00 -19.75 -3.72
CA SER A 69 20.39 -20.22 -3.78
C SER A 69 20.59 -21.01 -5.08
N ILE A 70 20.98 -20.35 -6.15
CA ILE A 70 21.53 -21.00 -7.33
C ILE A 70 22.99 -21.29 -7.01
N ASP A 71 23.34 -22.56 -6.85
CA ASP A 71 24.74 -22.97 -6.86
C ASP A 71 25.31 -22.57 -8.23
N ASP A 72 26.37 -21.77 -8.25
CA ASP A 72 26.90 -21.07 -9.44
C ASP A 72 27.55 -22.03 -10.45
N SER A 73 27.33 -23.35 -10.29
CA SER A 73 27.72 -24.37 -11.24
C SER A 73 26.91 -24.19 -12.53
N THR A 74 27.44 -23.37 -13.43
CA THR A 74 27.01 -23.33 -14.84
C THR A 74 27.50 -24.60 -15.57
N GLU A 75 27.33 -25.77 -14.94
CA GLU A 75 27.59 -27.04 -15.58
C GLU A 75 26.37 -27.39 -16.42
N VAL A 76 26.55 -27.31 -17.74
CA VAL A 76 25.57 -27.83 -18.69
C VAL A 76 25.58 -29.35 -18.53
N LEU A 77 24.58 -29.89 -17.85
CA LEU A 77 24.42 -31.33 -17.69
C LEU A 77 24.19 -31.98 -19.08
N PRO A 78 24.90 -33.09 -19.39
CA PRO A 78 24.70 -33.82 -20.64
C PRO A 78 23.30 -34.44 -20.71
N LEU A 79 22.87 -34.82 -21.92
CA LEU A 79 21.58 -35.48 -22.15
C LEU A 79 21.59 -36.90 -21.55
N GLU A 80 21.08 -37.04 -20.34
CA GLU A 80 21.02 -38.30 -19.58
C GLU A 80 19.57 -38.70 -19.22
N ASP A 81 19.41 -39.91 -18.70
CA ASP A 81 18.13 -40.40 -18.22
C ASP A 81 17.75 -39.70 -16.89
N ILE A 82 16.56 -39.10 -16.82
CA ILE A 82 16.07 -38.43 -15.61
C ILE A 82 15.45 -39.48 -14.70
N ASN A 83 16.05 -39.67 -13.52
CA ASN A 83 15.59 -40.62 -12.52
C ASN A 83 14.96 -39.90 -11.33
N ILE A 84 13.63 -40.00 -11.21
CA ILE A 84 12.87 -39.52 -10.06
C ILE A 84 12.65 -40.72 -9.14
N ARG A 85 13.05 -40.61 -7.88
CA ARG A 85 12.92 -41.69 -6.89
C ARG A 85 12.23 -41.18 -5.64
N CYS A 86 11.11 -41.81 -5.29
CA CYS A 86 10.34 -41.55 -4.08
C CYS A 86 10.16 -40.04 -3.82
N LEU A 87 9.75 -39.29 -4.84
CA LEU A 87 9.56 -37.84 -4.74
C LEU A 87 8.26 -37.55 -4.00
N ASP A 88 8.40 -36.93 -2.83
CA ASP A 88 7.32 -36.31 -2.08
C ASP A 88 7.46 -34.79 -2.20
N PHE A 89 6.38 -34.11 -2.58
CA PHE A 89 6.35 -32.66 -2.70
C PHE A 89 5.09 -32.10 -2.05
N ASN A 90 5.24 -31.02 -1.29
CA ASN A 90 4.14 -30.33 -0.66
C ASN A 90 4.33 -28.82 -0.76
N TYR A 91 3.26 -28.10 -1.11
CA TYR A 91 3.25 -26.64 -1.00
C TYR A 91 3.16 -26.24 0.48
N GLU A 92 3.86 -25.19 0.89
CA GLU A 92 3.92 -24.75 2.30
C GLU A 92 2.54 -24.58 2.97
N ASN A 93 1.53 -24.15 2.21
CA ASN A 93 0.16 -23.92 2.70
C ASN A 93 -0.83 -25.06 2.40
N SER A 94 -0.34 -26.22 1.97
CA SER A 94 -1.19 -27.36 1.60
C SER A 94 -1.39 -28.32 2.76
N LYS A 95 -2.65 -28.79 2.95
CA LYS A 95 -3.03 -29.79 3.96
C LYS A 95 -2.71 -31.24 3.56
N GLY A 96 -2.23 -31.48 2.35
CA GLY A 96 -1.91 -32.81 1.85
C GLY A 96 -0.80 -32.79 0.81
N HIS A 97 -0.11 -33.91 0.64
CA HIS A 97 1.00 -34.02 -0.31
C HIS A 97 0.51 -33.80 -1.76
N ALA A 98 1.17 -32.92 -2.50
CA ALA A 98 0.89 -32.67 -3.91
C ALA A 98 1.48 -33.77 -4.81
N LEU A 99 2.66 -34.27 -4.45
CA LEU A 99 3.23 -35.50 -4.98
C LEU A 99 3.56 -36.41 -3.81
N SER A 100 3.22 -37.69 -3.95
CA SER A 100 3.49 -38.71 -2.93
C SER A 100 4.18 -39.91 -3.57
N GLN A 101 5.40 -40.21 -3.12
CA GLN A 101 6.17 -41.40 -3.50
C GLN A 101 6.30 -41.60 -5.01
N VAL A 102 6.42 -40.52 -5.79
CA VAL A 102 6.52 -40.61 -7.25
C VAL A 102 7.90 -41.14 -7.63
N SER A 103 7.93 -42.27 -8.34
CA SER A 103 9.16 -42.87 -8.89
C SER A 103 8.98 -43.13 -10.38
N THR A 104 9.82 -42.53 -11.20
CA THR A 104 9.78 -42.70 -12.65
C THR A 104 11.16 -42.48 -13.27
N THR A 105 11.40 -43.13 -14.41
CA THR A 105 12.62 -42.98 -15.19
C THR A 105 12.25 -42.49 -16.58
N ILE A 106 12.70 -41.29 -16.93
CA ILE A 106 12.53 -40.69 -18.25
C ILE A 106 13.80 -40.97 -19.04
N ARG A 107 13.69 -41.72 -20.14
CA ARG A 107 14.86 -42.02 -20.98
C ARG A 107 15.22 -40.81 -21.84
N LYS A 108 16.50 -40.62 -22.12
CA LYS A 108 16.96 -39.57 -23.03
C LYS A 108 16.27 -39.69 -24.41
N GLY A 109 15.79 -38.56 -24.93
CA GLY A 109 15.11 -38.50 -26.24
C GLY A 109 13.74 -39.17 -26.31
N SER A 110 13.17 -39.62 -25.19
CA SER A 110 11.81 -40.18 -25.12
C SER A 110 10.77 -39.11 -24.76
N PHE A 111 9.53 -39.33 -25.20
CA PHE A 111 8.36 -38.55 -24.81
C PHE A 111 7.50 -39.41 -23.89
N ILE A 112 7.00 -38.83 -22.79
CA ILE A 112 6.12 -39.49 -21.82
C ILE A 112 4.68 -39.07 -22.08
#